data_AF-A0A4S0Q072-F1
#
_entry.id   AF-A0A4S0Q072-F1
#
_cell.length_a   1.000
_cell.length_b   1.000
_cell.length_c   1.000
_cell.angle_alpha   90.00
_cell.angle_beta   90.00
_cell.angle_gamma   90.00
#
_symmetry.space_group_name_H-M   'P 1'
#
loop_
_entity.id
_entity.type
_entity.pdbx_description
1 polymer ?
#
loop_
_entity_poly.entity_id
_entity_poly.type
_entity_poly.pdbx_seq_one_letter_code
_entity_poly.pdbx_strand_id
1 'polypeptide(L)'
;RNAPPLIAFSDGMAQQAAVLKRFLRENLYRHYLVNRMTSKARRIVVELYECFTDEPALLPPYYQLPADGQHSPQQQARQVADYIAGMTDRYA
;
A
#
# COMPACT_ATOMS: atom_id res chain seq x y z
N ARG A 1 13.23 -18.27 4.19
CA ARG A 1 12.11 -18.92 4.92
C ARG A 1 11.72 -20.16 4.11
N ASN A 2 11.91 -21.39 4.62
CA ASN A 2 11.70 -22.66 3.89
C ASN A 2 10.80 -23.67 4.63
N ALA A 3 10.06 -23.24 5.64
CA ALA A 3 9.13 -24.14 6.35
C ALA A 3 7.82 -24.29 5.56
N PRO A 4 7.18 -25.47 5.59
CA PRO A 4 5.86 -25.66 5.00
C PRO A 4 4.81 -24.79 5.70
N PRO A 5 3.71 -24.43 5.02
CA PRO A 5 2.64 -23.62 5.61
C PRO A 5 2.02 -24.35 6.80
N LEU A 6 1.91 -23.65 7.93
CA LEU A 6 1.30 -24.19 9.16
C LEU A 6 -0.23 -24.24 9.10
N ILE A 7 -0.83 -23.41 8.25
CA ILE A 7 -2.28 -23.32 8.06
C ILE A 7 -2.56 -23.36 6.55
N ALA A 8 -3.40 -24.29 6.14
CA ALA A 8 -3.84 -24.42 4.76
C ALA A 8 -5.29 -24.89 4.69
N PHE A 9 -5.95 -24.62 3.57
CA PHE A 9 -7.23 -25.24 3.26
C PHE A 9 -7.04 -26.72 2.92
N SER A 10 -8.06 -27.54 3.19
CA SER A 10 -8.15 -28.86 2.58
C SER A 10 -8.22 -28.72 1.05
N ASP A 11 -7.83 -29.77 0.32
CA ASP A 11 -7.76 -29.72 -1.15
C ASP A 11 -9.09 -29.29 -1.79
N GLY A 12 -10.22 -29.80 -1.30
CA GLY A 12 -11.55 -29.43 -1.79
C GLY A 12 -11.88 -27.95 -1.54
N MET A 13 -11.58 -27.42 -0.35
CA MET A 13 -11.81 -26.01 -0.03
C MET A 13 -10.86 -25.09 -0.80
N ALA A 14 -9.62 -25.51 -1.04
CA ALA A 14 -8.67 -24.77 -1.87
C ALA A 14 -9.18 -24.62 -3.31
N GLN A 15 -9.74 -25.68 -3.89
CA GLN A 15 -10.36 -25.65 -5.22
C GLN A 15 -11.55 -24.68 -5.27
N GLN A 16 -12.46 -24.75 -4.29
CA GLN A 16 -13.62 -23.85 -4.21
C GLN A 16 -13.19 -22.38 -4.05
N ALA A 17 -12.20 -22.12 -3.18
CA ALA A 17 -11.65 -20.78 -3.00
C ALA A 17 -11.00 -20.24 -4.29
N ALA A 18 -10.34 -21.10 -5.07
CA ALA A 18 -9.75 -20.72 -6.35
C ALA A 18 -10.83 -20.35 -7.39
N VAL A 19 -11.92 -21.11 -7.47
CA VAL A 19 -13.08 -20.80 -8.34
C VAL A 19 -13.69 -19.46 -7.94
N LEU A 20 -13.95 -19.25 -6.64
CA LEU A 20 -14.53 -18.00 -6.13
C LEU A 20 -13.61 -16.80 -6.43
N LYS A 21 -12.31 -16.91 -6.18
CA LYS A 21 -11.34 -15.84 -6.48
C LYS A 21 -11.34 -15.47 -7.96
N ARG A 22 -11.43 -16.46 -8.86
CA ARG A 22 -11.51 -16.23 -10.31
C ARG A 22 -12.78 -15.49 -10.68
N PHE A 23 -13.92 -15.96 -10.19
CA PHE A 23 -15.22 -15.32 -10.40
C PHE A 23 -15.21 -13.85 -9.93
N LEU A 24 -14.73 -13.58 -8.71
CA LEU A 24 -14.66 -12.21 -8.18
C LEU A 24 -13.67 -11.34 -8.96
N ARG A 25 -12.54 -11.90 -9.42
CA ARG A 25 -11.58 -11.15 -10.22
C ARG A 25 -12.16 -10.69 -11.54
N GLU A 26 -12.97 -11.52 -12.18
CA GLU A 26 -13.61 -11.21 -13.46
C GLU A 26 -14.81 -10.28 -13.30
N ASN A 27 -15.66 -10.54 -12.30
CA ASN A 27 -16.98 -9.91 -12.20
C ASN A 27 -17.04 -8.73 -11.21
N LEU A 28 -16.10 -8.63 -10.26
CA LEU A 28 -16.08 -7.56 -9.25
C LEU A 28 -14.83 -6.68 -9.38
N TYR A 29 -13.63 -7.23 -9.22
CA TYR A 29 -12.41 -6.42 -9.14
C TYR A 29 -12.02 -5.74 -10.45
N ARG A 30 -12.44 -6.29 -11.59
CA ARG A 30 -12.23 -5.69 -12.92
C ARG A 30 -13.38 -4.78 -13.37
N HIS A 31 -14.41 -4.61 -12.55
CA HIS A 31 -15.52 -3.71 -12.87
C HIS A 31 -15.03 -2.27 -13.03
N TYR A 32 -15.57 -1.53 -14.00
CA TYR A 32 -15.05 -0.22 -14.37
C TYR A 32 -15.07 0.79 -13.20
N LEU A 33 -16.06 0.73 -12.32
CA LEU A 33 -16.13 1.58 -11.11
C LEU A 33 -14.98 1.29 -10.14
N VAL A 34 -14.66 0.01 -9.93
CA VAL A 34 -13.55 -0.40 -9.06
C VAL A 34 -12.23 0.05 -9.68
N ASN A 35 -12.01 -0.24 -10.96
CA ASN A 35 -10.80 0.18 -11.67
C ASN A 35 -10.61 1.71 -11.67
N ARG A 36 -11.70 2.47 -11.82
CA ARG A 36 -11.67 3.93 -11.77
C ARG A 36 -11.23 4.42 -10.40
N MET A 37 -11.79 3.86 -9.32
CA MET A 37 -11.43 4.23 -7.96
C MET A 37 -9.99 3.81 -7.64
N THR A 38 -9.55 2.61 -8.04
CA THR A 38 -8.15 2.18 -7.88
C THR A 38 -7.17 3.09 -8.63
N SER A 39 -7.53 3.53 -9.84
CA SER A 39 -6.70 4.45 -10.62
C SER A 39 -6.60 5.82 -9.96
N LYS A 40 -7.70 6.33 -9.36
CA LYS A 40 -7.69 7.56 -8.58
C LYS A 40 -6.81 7.43 -7.34
N ALA A 41 -6.98 6.37 -6.55
CA ALA A 41 -6.20 6.11 -5.34
C ALA A 41 -4.69 6.02 -5.63
N ARG A 42 -4.30 5.35 -6.73
CA ARG A 42 -2.89 5.26 -7.14
C ARG A 42 -2.28 6.65 -7.38
N ARG A 43 -3.00 7.56 -8.04
CA ARG A 43 -2.51 8.92 -8.31
C ARG A 43 -2.28 9.69 -7.01
N ILE A 44 -3.28 9.66 -6.11
CA ILE A 44 -3.18 10.32 -4.80
C ILE A 44 -1.96 9.82 -4.03
N VAL A 45 -1.75 8.50 -3.94
CA VAL A 45 -0.60 7.95 -3.21
C VAL A 45 0.74 8.36 -3.83
N VAL A 46 0.83 8.39 -5.17
CA VAL A 46 2.04 8.86 -5.88
C VAL A 46 2.29 10.33 -5.61
N GLU A 47 1.27 11.18 -5.78
CA GLU A 47 1.36 12.63 -5.56
C GLU A 47 1.74 12.96 -4.10
N LEU A 48 1.16 12.26 -3.11
CA LEU A 48 1.54 12.40 -1.71
C LEU A 48 3.00 11.99 -1.47
N TYR A 49 3.42 10.86 -2.04
CA TYR A 49 4.78 10.37 -1.88
C TYR A 49 5.81 11.32 -2.48
N GLU A 50 5.55 11.84 -3.68
CA GLU A 50 6.41 12.83 -4.34
C GLU A 50 6.47 14.12 -3.51
N CYS A 51 5.32 14.67 -3.13
CA CYS A 51 5.22 15.89 -2.32
C CYS A 51 6.02 15.81 -1.01
N PHE A 52 5.84 14.75 -0.21
CA PHE A 52 6.57 14.60 1.05
C PHE A 52 8.04 14.21 0.89
N THR A 53 8.43 13.68 -0.27
CA THR A 53 9.83 13.38 -0.58
C THR A 53 10.58 14.66 -0.97
N ASP A 54 9.95 15.50 -1.78
CA ASP A 54 10.51 16.77 -2.24
C ASP A 54 10.49 17.84 -1.13
N GLU A 55 9.46 17.82 -0.28
CA GLU A 55 9.29 18.74 0.84
C GLU A 55 9.08 18.00 2.18
N PRO A 56 10.12 17.36 2.76
CA PRO A 56 10.01 16.60 4.02
C PRO A 56 9.47 17.41 5.20
N ALA A 57 9.61 18.74 5.18
CA ALA A 57 9.09 19.64 6.21
C ALA A 57 7.55 19.64 6.30
N LEU A 58 6.85 19.14 5.27
CA LEU A 58 5.38 18.99 5.28
C LEU A 58 4.92 17.77 6.09
N LEU A 59 5.81 16.83 6.40
CA LEU A 59 5.49 15.70 7.26
C LEU A 59 5.21 16.17 8.69
N PRO A 60 4.38 15.45 9.47
CA PRO A 60 4.30 15.69 10.90
C PRO A 60 5.67 15.50 11.58
N PRO A 61 6.00 16.25 12.66
CA PRO A 61 7.33 16.24 13.27
C PRO A 61 7.86 14.84 13.64
N TYR A 62 6.99 13.90 14.02
CA TYR A 62 7.38 12.53 14.37
C TYR A 62 7.85 11.68 13.19
N TYR A 63 7.54 12.08 11.95
CA TYR A 63 8.00 11.42 10.72
C TYR A 63 9.13 12.19 10.03
N GLN A 64 9.52 13.34 10.55
CA GLN A 64 10.68 14.08 10.05
C GLN A 64 11.96 13.47 10.61
N LEU A 65 12.99 13.35 9.77
CA LEU A 65 14.34 13.06 10.23
C LEU A 65 15.10 14.37 10.48
N PRO A 66 15.97 14.41 11.49
CA PRO A 66 16.89 15.52 11.71
C PRO A 66 17.67 15.89 10.44
N ALA A 67 17.82 17.18 10.18
CA ALA A 67 18.66 17.70 9.09
C ALA A 67 20.14 17.75 9.52
N ASP A 68 20.66 16.68 10.13
CA ASP A 68 22.03 16.59 10.66
C ASP A 68 23.01 15.89 9.70
N GLY A 69 22.52 15.48 8.52
CA GLY A 69 23.31 14.79 7.49
C GLY A 69 23.64 13.33 7.82
N GLN A 70 23.12 12.78 8.93
CA GLN A 70 23.39 11.40 9.35
C GLN A 70 22.42 10.39 8.71
N HIS A 71 21.34 10.88 8.11
CA HIS A 71 20.30 10.06 7.53
C HIS A 71 20.46 9.89 6.02
N SER A 72 20.29 8.65 5.55
CA SER A 72 20.28 8.36 4.14
C SER A 72 18.96 8.76 3.48
N PRO A 73 18.96 9.06 2.16
CA PRO A 73 17.72 9.29 1.41
C PRO A 73 16.71 8.14 1.55
N GLN A 74 17.19 6.90 1.70
CA GLN A 74 16.34 5.72 1.89
C GLN A 74 15.63 5.73 3.24
N GLN A 75 16.25 6.26 4.30
CA GLN A 75 15.60 6.39 5.60
C GLN A 75 14.48 7.43 5.55
N GLN A 76 14.69 8.56 4.87
CA GLN A 76 13.65 9.58 4.68
C GLN A 76 12.48 9.05 3.85
N ALA A 77 12.78 8.39 2.72
CA ALA A 77 11.77 7.72 1.89
C ALA A 77 10.93 6.71 2.69
N ARG A 78 11.55 6.02 3.65
CA ARG A 78 10.84 5.08 4.52
C ARG A 78 9.86 5.78 5.46
N GLN A 79 10.25 6.91 6.06
CA GLN A 79 9.36 7.69 6.92
C GLN A 79 8.14 8.22 6.17
N VAL A 80 8.34 8.70 4.93
CA VAL A 80 7.25 9.11 4.04
C VAL A 80 6.29 7.95 3.80
N ALA A 81 6.82 6.77 3.43
CA ALA A 81 6.00 5.59 3.18
C ALA A 81 5.22 5.13 4.42
N ASP A 82 5.85 5.15 5.60
CA ASP A 82 5.21 4.76 6.86
C ASP A 82 4.11 5.78 7.28
N TYR A 83 4.30 7.08 7.01
CA TYR A 83 3.27 8.09 7.23
C TYR A 83 2.06 7.89 6.30
N ILE A 84 2.29 7.70 5.00
CA ILE A 84 1.22 7.46 4.01
C ILE A 84 0.46 6.16 4.32
N ALA A 85 1.16 5.09 4.71
CA ALA A 85 0.54 3.83 5.08
C ALA A 85 -0.34 3.93 6.35
N GLY A 86 -0.10 4.92 7.21
CA GLY A 86 -0.91 5.21 8.38
C GLY A 86 -2.18 6.04 8.09
N MET A 87 -2.35 6.53 6.86
CA MET A 87 -3.50 7.35 6.48
C MET A 87 -4.75 6.49 6.24
N THR A 88 -5.92 7.08 6.48
CA THR A 88 -7.20 6.52 6.03
C THR A 88 -7.60 7.13 4.69
N ASP A 89 -8.44 6.44 3.91
CA ASP A 89 -8.92 6.90 2.59
C ASP A 89 -9.54 8.31 2.60
N ARG A 90 -10.08 8.76 3.73
CA ARG A 90 -10.68 10.11 3.86
C ARG A 90 -9.65 11.18 4.23
N TYR A 91 -8.53 10.78 4.82
CA TYR A 91 -7.47 11.67 5.27
C TYR A 91 -6.44 11.94 4.17
N ALA A 92 -6.14 10.92 3.37
CA ALA A 92 -5.30 11.02 2.17
C ALA A 92 -6.03 11.76 1.04
#